data_AF-A0A821N0U9-F1
#
_entry.id   AF-A0A821N0U9-F1
#
_cell.length_a   1.000
_cell.length_b   1.000
_cell.length_c   1.000
_cell.angle_alpha   90.00
_cell.angle_beta   90.00
_cell.angle_gamma   90.00
#
_symmetry.space_group_name_H-M   'P 1'
#
loop_
_entity.id
_entity.type
_entity.pdbx_description
1 polymer ?
#
loop_
_entity_poly.entity_id
_entity_poly.type
_entity_poly.pdbx_seq_one_letter_code
_entity_poly.pdbx_strand_id
1 'polypeptide(L)'
;MEDGKCSKEFPKEFPNDTLPNKDAYPRYRRRDNGINMTIGKYEVDNRWIVPYNPYLLMKYNAHVNVEICATVKSIKYLFKYIYKGHDCANIKLQRPVQEGAAVAQATLEWDEIKAHLDARYVSAPEAARGLFEFPLHDKSHAIIRLAVHLPDQ
;
A
#
# COMPACT_ATOMS: atom_id res chain seq x y z
N MET A 1 -17.01 -12.09 -6.65
CA MET A 1 -18.02 -12.23 -7.71
C MET A 1 -19.25 -11.52 -7.19
N GLU A 2 -19.84 -10.63 -7.97
CA GLU A 2 -21.08 -9.93 -7.66
C GLU A 2 -22.07 -10.31 -8.77
N ASP A 3 -23.23 -10.84 -8.41
CA ASP A 3 -24.26 -11.34 -9.36
C ASP A 3 -23.74 -12.33 -10.42
N GLY A 4 -22.83 -13.23 -10.01
CA GLY A 4 -22.22 -14.20 -10.91
C GLY A 4 -21.21 -13.60 -11.91
N LYS A 5 -20.93 -12.30 -11.82
CA LYS A 5 -19.92 -11.60 -12.62
C LYS A 5 -18.70 -11.23 -11.77
N CYS A 6 -17.56 -11.11 -12.42
CA CYS A 6 -16.35 -10.62 -11.75
C CYS A 6 -16.53 -9.12 -11.44
N SER A 7 -16.34 -8.71 -10.19
CA SER A 7 -16.41 -7.29 -9.78
C SER A 7 -15.27 -6.44 -10.35
N LYS A 8 -14.27 -7.09 -10.99
CA LYS A 8 -13.21 -6.44 -11.76
C LYS A 8 -13.47 -6.47 -13.27
N GLU A 9 -14.67 -6.88 -13.67
CA GLU A 9 -15.17 -6.96 -15.06
C GLU A 9 -14.32 -7.88 -15.96
N PHE A 10 -13.83 -8.98 -15.41
CA PHE A 10 -13.29 -10.07 -16.22
C PHE A 10 -14.42 -10.97 -16.72
N PRO A 11 -14.30 -11.52 -17.95
CA PRO A 11 -13.21 -11.35 -18.91
C PRO A 11 -13.22 -9.98 -19.61
N LYS A 12 -12.04 -9.43 -19.90
CA LYS A 12 -11.89 -8.16 -20.63
C LYS A 12 -11.90 -8.40 -22.15
N GLU A 13 -12.19 -7.37 -22.93
CA GLU A 13 -12.09 -7.44 -24.40
C GLU A 13 -10.63 -7.64 -24.86
N PHE A 14 -10.42 -7.99 -26.13
CA PHE A 14 -9.10 -8.06 -26.77
C PHE A 14 -8.78 -6.77 -27.55
N PRO A 15 -8.24 -5.73 -26.91
CA PRO A 15 -7.74 -4.57 -27.63
C PRO A 15 -6.39 -4.89 -28.27
N ASN A 16 -6.24 -4.52 -29.53
CA ASN A 16 -4.98 -4.67 -30.28
C ASN A 16 -3.88 -3.73 -29.77
N ASP A 17 -4.24 -2.59 -29.20
CA ASP A 17 -3.33 -1.55 -28.72
C ASP A 17 -3.67 -1.13 -27.29
N THR A 18 -2.68 -0.57 -26.59
CA THR A 18 -2.90 0.03 -25.27
C THR A 18 -3.49 1.42 -25.47
N LEU A 19 -4.75 1.60 -25.07
CA LEU A 19 -5.49 2.84 -25.27
C LEU A 19 -5.53 3.68 -24.00
N PRO A 20 -5.20 4.98 -24.07
CA PRO A 20 -5.43 5.90 -22.97
C PRO A 20 -6.94 6.06 -22.78
N ASN A 21 -7.39 5.99 -21.52
CA ASN A 21 -8.79 6.24 -21.18
C ASN A 21 -8.87 7.61 -20.48
N LYS A 22 -9.69 8.52 -21.01
CA LYS A 22 -9.75 9.92 -20.58
C LYS A 22 -10.13 10.06 -19.09
N ASP A 23 -10.95 9.15 -18.58
CA ASP A 23 -11.53 9.22 -17.22
C ASP A 23 -11.31 7.95 -16.36
N ALA A 24 -10.61 6.94 -16.90
CA ALA A 24 -10.35 5.69 -16.19
C ALA A 24 -8.94 5.14 -16.43
N TYR A 25 -8.69 3.95 -15.90
CA TYR A 25 -7.42 3.25 -16.11
C TYR A 25 -7.21 2.95 -17.61
N PRO A 26 -5.94 2.93 -18.09
CA PRO A 26 -5.63 2.55 -19.45
C PRO A 26 -6.21 1.18 -19.80
N ARG A 27 -6.70 1.02 -21.04
CA ARG A 27 -7.08 -0.29 -21.56
C ARG A 27 -5.85 -0.91 -22.18
N TYR A 28 -5.19 -1.81 -21.45
CA TYR A 28 -4.00 -2.50 -21.93
C TYR A 28 -4.29 -3.46 -23.08
N ARG A 29 -3.38 -3.49 -24.07
CA ARG A 29 -3.37 -4.48 -25.13
C ARG A 29 -3.49 -5.90 -24.56
N ARG A 30 -4.38 -6.71 -25.12
CA ARG A 30 -4.49 -8.14 -24.82
C ARG A 30 -4.44 -8.90 -26.12
N ARG A 31 -3.43 -9.75 -26.28
CA ARG A 31 -3.24 -10.53 -27.50
C ARG A 31 -4.11 -11.77 -27.42
N ASP A 32 -4.91 -12.01 -28.45
CA ASP A 32 -5.49 -13.33 -28.67
C ASP A 32 -4.43 -14.21 -29.33
N ASN A 33 -3.95 -15.20 -28.59
CA ASN A 33 -2.98 -16.19 -29.08
C ASN A 33 -3.64 -17.54 -29.38
N GLY A 34 -4.97 -17.64 -29.29
CA GLY A 34 -5.72 -18.89 -29.44
C GLY A 34 -5.46 -19.92 -28.33
N ILE A 35 -4.74 -19.56 -27.27
CA ILE A 35 -4.48 -20.47 -26.15
C ILE A 35 -5.58 -20.31 -25.11
N ASN A 36 -6.29 -21.41 -24.86
CA ASN A 36 -7.25 -21.54 -23.78
C ASN A 36 -6.80 -22.64 -22.80
N MET A 37 -7.17 -22.46 -21.53
CA MET A 37 -6.91 -23.43 -20.47
C MET A 37 -8.17 -23.60 -19.63
N THR A 38 -8.53 -24.83 -19.33
CA THR A 38 -9.64 -25.11 -18.42
C THR A 38 -9.15 -25.07 -16.97
N ILE A 39 -9.65 -24.12 -16.19
CA ILE A 39 -9.41 -24.02 -14.75
C ILE A 39 -10.72 -24.34 -14.03
N GLY A 40 -10.84 -25.57 -13.53
CA GLY A 40 -12.07 -26.07 -12.93
C GLY A 40 -13.20 -26.14 -13.95
N LYS A 41 -14.23 -25.31 -13.77
CA LYS A 41 -15.39 -25.22 -14.69
C LYS A 41 -15.33 -24.05 -15.67
N TYR A 42 -14.21 -23.31 -15.67
CA TYR A 42 -14.06 -22.09 -16.47
C TYR A 42 -13.01 -22.32 -17.56
N GLU A 43 -13.33 -21.92 -18.79
CA GLU A 43 -12.32 -21.73 -19.83
C GLU A 43 -11.70 -20.35 -19.68
N VAL A 44 -10.38 -20.35 -19.53
CA VAL A 44 -9.57 -19.18 -19.23
C VAL A 44 -8.62 -18.96 -20.40
N ASP A 45 -8.65 -17.75 -20.94
CA ASP A 45 -7.75 -17.26 -21.96
C ASP A 45 -7.13 -15.92 -21.50
N ASN A 46 -6.40 -15.25 -22.39
CA ASN A 46 -5.76 -13.97 -22.11
C ASN A 46 -6.73 -12.83 -21.72
N ARG A 47 -8.05 -12.98 -21.90
CA ARG A 47 -9.05 -12.01 -21.43
C ARG A 47 -9.18 -12.00 -19.92
N TRP A 48 -8.86 -13.13 -19.28
CA TRP A 48 -8.95 -13.34 -17.82
C TRP A 48 -7.66 -12.99 -17.07
N ILE A 49 -6.55 -12.80 -17.79
CA ILE A 49 -5.21 -12.63 -17.21
C ILE A 49 -4.87 -11.13 -17.08
N VAL A 50 -4.24 -10.69 -16.00
CA VAL A 50 -3.74 -9.32 -15.92
C VAL A 50 -2.51 -9.17 -16.84
N PRO A 51 -2.46 -8.18 -17.73
CA PRO A 51 -1.30 -7.97 -18.60
C PRO A 51 -0.02 -7.79 -17.78
N TYR A 52 1.04 -8.45 -18.20
CA TYR A 52 2.35 -8.38 -17.55
C TYR A 52 3.44 -8.19 -18.61
N ASN A 53 4.62 -7.76 -18.16
CA ASN A 53 5.80 -7.66 -19.00
C ASN A 53 6.68 -8.91 -18.77
N PRO A 54 6.80 -9.83 -19.74
CA PRO A 54 7.60 -11.05 -19.57
C PRO A 54 9.06 -10.78 -19.24
N TYR A 55 9.66 -9.74 -19.84
CA TYR A 55 11.05 -9.37 -19.57
C TYR A 55 11.25 -8.95 -18.12
N LEU A 56 10.38 -8.07 -17.58
CA LEU A 56 10.49 -7.61 -16.19
C LEU A 56 10.22 -8.75 -15.20
N LEU A 57 9.24 -9.60 -15.51
CA LEU A 57 8.90 -10.75 -14.69
C LEU A 57 10.08 -11.73 -14.58
N MET A 58 10.72 -12.05 -15.71
CA MET A 58 11.90 -12.93 -15.73
C MET A 58 13.12 -12.27 -15.10
N LYS A 59 13.38 -10.98 -15.36
CA LYS A 59 14.56 -10.27 -14.87
C LYS A 59 14.60 -10.16 -13.35
N TYR A 60 13.45 -9.89 -12.72
CA TYR A 60 13.37 -9.64 -11.28
C TYR A 60 12.76 -10.79 -10.48
N ASN A 61 12.36 -11.88 -11.16
CA ASN A 61 11.63 -13.00 -10.56
C ASN A 61 10.45 -12.54 -9.67
N ALA A 62 9.75 -11.50 -10.13
CA ALA A 62 8.71 -10.83 -9.37
C ALA A 62 7.62 -10.32 -10.32
N HIS A 63 6.38 -10.26 -9.84
CA HIS A 63 5.29 -9.70 -10.61
C HIS A 63 5.35 -8.16 -10.58
N VAL A 64 5.92 -7.58 -11.62
CA VAL A 64 6.05 -6.13 -11.78
C VAL A 64 4.85 -5.56 -12.53
N ASN A 65 4.09 -4.68 -11.88
CA ASN A 65 3.01 -3.95 -12.53
C ASN A 65 3.56 -2.73 -13.27
N VAL A 66 3.17 -2.54 -14.54
CA VAL A 66 3.59 -1.39 -15.36
C VAL A 66 2.36 -0.58 -15.70
N GLU A 67 2.29 0.66 -15.22
CA GLU A 67 1.13 1.53 -15.39
C GLU A 67 1.47 2.79 -16.20
N ILE A 68 0.55 3.19 -17.08
CA ILE A 68 0.65 4.48 -17.78
C ILE A 68 0.02 5.57 -16.90
N CYS A 69 0.87 6.46 -16.38
CA CYS A 69 0.46 7.58 -15.53
C CYS A 69 0.17 8.85 -16.34
N ALA A 70 -0.93 8.86 -17.10
CA ALA A 70 -1.31 10.01 -17.95
C ALA A 70 -2.44 10.90 -17.38
N THR A 71 -3.08 10.51 -16.28
CA THR A 71 -4.22 11.25 -15.70
C THR A 71 -3.93 11.72 -14.27
N VAL A 72 -4.62 12.78 -13.83
CA VAL A 72 -4.57 13.26 -12.43
C VAL A 72 -4.96 12.14 -11.46
N LYS A 73 -5.88 11.26 -11.87
CA LYS A 73 -6.29 10.08 -11.10
C LYS A 73 -5.13 9.09 -10.92
N SER A 74 -4.34 8.85 -11.96
CA SER A 74 -3.13 8.00 -11.89
C SER A 74 -2.08 8.61 -10.97
N ILE A 75 -1.87 9.94 -11.02
CA ILE A 75 -0.93 10.65 -10.13
C ILE A 75 -1.41 10.58 -8.67
N LYS A 76 -2.69 10.85 -8.41
CA LYS A 76 -3.30 10.70 -7.08
C LYS A 76 -3.17 9.28 -6.56
N TYR A 77 -3.34 8.28 -7.43
CA TYR A 77 -3.13 6.88 -7.08
C TYR A 77 -1.66 6.62 -6.70
N LEU A 78 -0.70 7.06 -7.51
CA LEU A 78 0.73 6.91 -7.19
C LEU A 78 1.06 7.53 -5.82
N PHE A 79 0.67 8.78 -5.59
CA PHE A 79 0.89 9.46 -4.32
C PHE A 79 0.16 8.79 -3.15
N LYS A 80 -1.05 8.24 -3.38
CA LYS A 80 -1.75 7.45 -2.37
C LYS A 80 -0.90 6.26 -1.92
N TYR A 81 -0.16 5.60 -2.80
CA TYR A 81 0.66 4.44 -2.46
C TYR A 81 2.02 4.82 -1.89
N ILE A 82 2.65 5.90 -2.39
CA ILE A 82 3.89 6.45 -1.81
C ILE A 82 3.65 6.93 -0.38
N TYR A 83 2.52 7.61 -0.15
CA TYR A 83 2.14 8.14 1.16
C TYR A 83 1.13 7.25 1.89
N LYS A 84 0.87 6.03 1.40
CA LYS A 84 0.20 5.03 2.21
C LYS A 84 1.19 4.74 3.32
N GLY A 85 0.96 5.34 4.48
CA GLY A 85 1.89 5.27 5.60
C GLY A 85 2.28 3.82 5.88
N HIS A 86 3.52 3.64 6.33
CA HIS A 86 4.01 2.32 6.72
C HIS A 86 3.12 1.72 7.79
N ASP A 87 3.16 0.40 7.88
CA ASP A 87 2.49 -0.32 8.97
C ASP A 87 2.96 0.28 10.31
N CYS A 88 2.00 0.82 11.06
CA CYS A 88 2.20 1.27 12.41
C CYS A 88 2.03 0.09 13.36
N ALA A 89 3.00 -0.11 14.24
CA ALA A 89 2.91 -1.06 15.34
C ALA A 89 2.63 -0.29 16.62
N ASN A 90 1.51 -0.59 17.27
CA ASN A 90 1.24 -0.11 18.61
C ASN A 90 1.90 -1.05 19.62
N ILE A 91 2.90 -0.55 20.34
CA ILE A 91 3.66 -1.31 21.33
C ILE A 91 3.17 -0.90 22.72
N LYS A 92 2.56 -1.82 23.45
CA LYS A 92 2.21 -1.62 24.86
C LYS A 92 3.40 -1.99 25.75
N LEU A 93 3.93 -1.03 26.48
CA LEU A 93 4.98 -1.23 27.46
C LEU A 93 4.36 -1.64 28.79
N GLN A 94 4.61 -2.88 29.24
CA GLN A 94 4.19 -3.36 30.55
C GLN A 94 5.41 -3.43 31.47
N ARG A 95 5.29 -2.88 32.68
CA ARG A 95 6.30 -3.09 33.72
C ARG A 95 6.21 -4.54 34.23
N PRO A 96 7.33 -5.24 34.46
CA PRO A 96 7.28 -6.54 35.11
C PRO A 96 6.74 -6.36 36.54
N VAL A 97 5.67 -7.07 36.86
CA VAL A 97 5.20 -7.20 38.25
C VAL A 97 6.25 -8.05 38.97
N GLN A 98 6.98 -7.47 39.92
CA GLN A 98 7.88 -8.25 40.77
C GLN A 98 7.01 -9.13 41.69
N GLU A 99 7.04 -10.44 41.49
CA GLU A 99 6.46 -11.40 42.43
C GLU A 99 7.17 -11.26 43.79
N GLY A 100 6.47 -10.73 44.79
CA GLY A 100 6.91 -10.73 46.19
C GLY A 100 7.13 -9.37 46.85
N ALA A 101 6.96 -8.24 46.16
CA ALA A 101 6.98 -6.94 46.84
C ALA A 101 5.64 -6.70 47.54
N ALA A 102 5.68 -6.60 48.87
CA ALA A 102 4.53 -6.30 49.70
C ALA A 102 3.75 -5.10 49.16
N VAL A 103 2.42 -5.22 49.19
CA VAL A 103 1.44 -4.20 48.80
C VAL A 103 1.54 -3.02 49.77
N ALA A 104 2.61 -2.23 49.66
CA ALA A 104 2.59 -0.86 50.10
C ALA A 104 1.92 -0.07 48.98
N GLN A 105 1.00 0.79 49.38
CA GLN A 105 0.14 1.68 48.59
C GLN A 105 0.93 2.59 47.62
N ALA A 106 1.67 2.02 46.67
CA ALA A 106 2.22 2.75 45.55
C ALA A 106 1.05 2.98 44.61
N THR A 107 0.53 4.21 44.63
CA THR A 107 -0.41 4.71 43.63
C THR A 107 0.17 4.31 42.27
N LEU A 108 -0.49 3.35 41.60
CA LEU A 108 -0.06 2.90 40.29
C LEU A 108 -0.38 4.08 39.35
N GLU A 109 0.57 5.01 39.20
CA GLU A 109 0.48 6.06 38.19
C GLU A 109 0.60 5.38 36.82
N TRP A 110 -0.53 4.88 36.34
CA TRP A 110 -0.71 4.29 35.03
C TRP A 110 -1.03 5.40 34.05
N ASP A 111 0.01 5.95 33.43
CA ASP A 111 -0.13 6.92 32.37
C ASP A 111 -0.34 6.18 31.04
N GLU A 112 -1.59 6.09 30.60
CA GLU A 112 -1.98 5.42 29.34
C GLU A 112 -1.26 6.01 28.12
N ILE A 113 -0.92 7.30 28.16
CA ILE A 113 -0.25 8.01 27.07
C ILE A 113 1.23 7.58 27.02
N LYS A 114 1.89 7.42 28.17
CA LYS A 114 3.29 6.95 28.23
C LYS A 114 3.44 5.43 28.08
N ALA A 115 2.38 4.66 28.32
CA ALA A 115 2.41 3.19 28.27
C ALA A 115 2.28 2.61 26.85
N HIS A 116 2.03 3.45 25.84
CA HIS A 116 1.94 3.02 24.44
C HIS A 116 2.95 3.77 23.59
N LEU A 117 3.69 3.03 22.76
CA LEU A 117 4.59 3.58 21.77
C LEU A 117 4.03 3.27 20.38
N ASP A 118 3.74 4.32 19.62
CA ASP A 118 3.39 4.19 18.21
C ASP A 118 4.68 4.11 17.39
N ALA A 119 5.09 2.88 17.04
CA ALA A 119 6.27 2.63 16.22
C ALA A 119 5.87 2.57 14.74
N ARG A 120 6.70 3.13 13.87
CA ARG A 120 6.54 3.03 12.42
C ARG A 120 7.66 2.18 11.85
N TYR A 121 7.32 1.21 11.01
CA TYR A 121 8.34 0.52 10.20
C TYR A 121 8.98 1.51 9.22
N VAL A 122 10.31 1.55 9.18
CA VAL A 122 11.07 2.31 8.20
C VAL A 122 11.84 1.31 7.35
N SER A 123 11.60 1.31 6.04
CA SER A 123 12.30 0.42 5.12
C SER A 123 13.79 0.80 5.01
N ALA A 124 14.65 -0.16 4.72
CA ALA A 124 16.10 0.09 4.53
C ALA A 124 16.42 1.27 3.59
N PRO A 125 15.82 1.40 2.38
CA PRO A 125 16.09 2.54 1.51
C PRO A 125 15.61 3.89 2.08
N GLU A 126 14.52 3.90 2.84
CA GLU A 126 14.01 5.11 3.48
C GLU A 126 14.86 5.55 4.66
N ALA A 127 15.35 4.59 5.46
CA ALA A 127 16.30 4.86 6.54
C ALA A 127 17.61 5.44 6.00
N ALA A 128 18.17 4.82 4.94
CA ALA A 128 19.36 5.34 4.26
C ALA A 128 19.12 6.76 3.75
N ARG A 129 17.97 7.03 3.14
CA ARG A 129 17.61 8.39 2.67
C ARG A 129 17.49 9.39 3.82
N GLY A 130 16.95 9.00 4.97
CA GLY A 130 16.92 9.84 6.17
C GLY A 130 18.32 10.13 6.72
N LEU A 131 19.16 9.10 6.84
CA LEU A 131 20.55 9.20 7.31
C LEU A 131 21.44 10.05 6.41
N PHE A 132 21.25 9.97 5.09
CA PHE A 132 22.04 10.70 4.11
C PHE A 132 21.38 12.02 3.65
N GLU A 133 20.24 12.40 4.23
CA GLU A 133 19.51 13.64 3.95
C GLU A 133 19.22 13.90 2.45
N PHE A 134 18.97 12.84 1.67
CA PHE A 134 18.70 13.03 0.24
C PHE A 134 17.40 13.82 0.01
N PRO A 135 17.45 14.92 -0.78
CA PRO A 135 16.27 15.71 -1.10
C PRO A 135 15.33 14.90 -1.98
N LEU A 136 14.05 14.84 -1.62
CA LEU A 136 13.07 13.96 -2.28
C LEU A 136 11.97 14.73 -2.99
N HIS A 137 11.57 15.85 -2.41
CA HIS A 137 10.62 16.79 -2.98
C HIS A 137 10.90 18.16 -2.35
N ASP A 138 10.71 19.23 -3.12
CA ASP A 138 10.76 20.58 -2.59
C ASP A 138 9.35 20.97 -2.09
N LYS A 139 9.26 21.62 -0.93
CA LYS A 139 7.99 22.11 -0.38
C LYS A 139 8.04 23.62 -0.31
N SER A 140 7.07 24.28 -0.93
CA SER A 140 6.91 25.73 -0.81
C SER A 140 6.49 26.18 0.59
N HIS A 141 5.91 25.29 1.40
CA HIS A 141 5.38 25.61 2.73
C HIS A 141 5.68 24.51 3.76
N ALA A 142 5.94 24.90 5.01
CA ALA A 142 6.08 23.98 6.12
C ALA A 142 4.72 23.42 6.56
N ILE A 143 4.63 22.10 6.73
CA ILE A 143 3.44 21.44 7.29
C ILE A 143 3.77 21.05 8.73
N ILE A 144 3.03 21.60 9.68
CA ILE A 144 3.24 21.38 11.12
C ILE A 144 2.05 20.59 11.67
N ARG A 145 2.30 19.53 12.43
CA ARG A 145 1.25 18.80 13.15
C ARG A 145 0.93 19.56 14.42
N LEU A 146 -0.27 20.13 14.52
CA LEU A 146 -0.74 20.77 15.75
C LEU A 146 -0.90 19.71 16.85
N ALA A 147 -0.52 20.06 18.07
CA ALA A 147 -0.82 19.24 19.23
C ALA A 147 -2.33 19.21 19.44
N VAL A 148 -2.87 18.05 19.80
CA VAL A 148 -4.28 17.95 20.18
C VAL A 148 -4.37 18.46 21.61
N HIS A 149 -4.96 19.64 21.78
CA HIS A 149 -5.29 20.19 23.09
C HIS A 149 -6.69 19.70 23.46
N LEU A 150 -6.86 19.27 24.72
CA LEU A 150 -8.20 19.11 25.26
C LEU A 150 -8.76 20.50 25.60
N PRO A 151 -10.09 20.69 25.55
CA PRO A 151 -10.69 21.88 26.14
C PRO A 151 -10.17 22.03 27.58
N ASP A 152 -9.66 23.22 27.90
CA ASP A 152 -9.18 23.61 29.22
C ASP A 152 -7.82 23.02 29.68
N GLN A 153 -6.94 22.63 28.75
CA GLN A 153 -5.50 22.40 28.98
C GLN A 153 -4.59 23.27 28.11
#